data_AF-A0A3S5B3A6-F1
#
_entry.id   AF-A0A3S5B3A6-F1
#
_cell.length_a   1.000
_cell.length_b   1.000
_cell.length_c   1.000
_cell.angle_alpha   90.00
_cell.angle_beta   90.00
_cell.angle_gamma   90.00
#
_symmetry.space_group_name_H-M   'P 1'
#
loop_
_entity.id
_entity.type
_entity.pdbx_description
1 polymer ?
#
loop_
_entity_poly.entity_id
_entity_poly.type
_entity_poly.pdbx_seq_one_letter_code
_entity_poly.pdbx_strand_id
1 'polypeptide(L)' 'MHGNGLPDLIQSRRQKHHGSKQLYRPYRKVKRTRTAFAPDQLLSLEMAFEKNHYLVGRERKELANNLFLTETQT' A
#
# COMPACT_ATOMS: atom_id res chain seq x y z
N MET A 1 -27.61 6.99 -60.50
CA MET A 1 -27.08 5.62 -60.35
C MET A 1 -25.86 5.68 -59.44
N HIS A 2 -25.90 4.85 -58.37
CA HIS A 2 -24.86 4.56 -57.36
C HIS A 2 -24.62 5.58 -56.24
N GLY A 3 -25.09 5.23 -55.04
CA GLY A 3 -24.61 5.79 -53.77
C GLY A 3 -23.36 5.08 -53.26
N ASN A 4 -22.82 5.55 -52.14
CA ASN A 4 -22.06 4.80 -51.13
C ASN A 4 -21.95 5.66 -49.85
N GLY A 5 -22.25 5.06 -48.69
CA GLY A 5 -22.45 5.74 -47.41
C GLY A 5 -21.18 6.04 -46.61
N LEU A 6 -21.27 7.08 -45.77
CA LEU A 6 -20.29 7.46 -44.75
C LEU A 6 -20.70 6.84 -43.39
N PRO A 7 -19.78 6.26 -42.60
CA PRO A 7 -20.08 5.75 -41.26
C PRO A 7 -20.04 6.83 -40.17
N ASP A 8 -21.02 6.76 -39.27
CA ASP A 8 -21.18 7.58 -38.05
C ASP A 8 -20.00 7.45 -37.06
N LEU A 9 -19.55 8.58 -36.49
CA LEU A 9 -18.76 8.60 -35.25
C LEU A 9 -19.40 9.54 -34.22
N ILE A 10 -19.91 8.93 -33.16
CA ILE A 10 -20.73 9.52 -32.11
C ILE A 10 -19.88 10.05 -30.94
N GLN A 11 -20.16 11.31 -30.57
CA GLN A 11 -20.15 11.97 -29.23
C GLN A 11 -18.85 12.41 -28.48
N SER A 12 -18.65 13.74 -28.45
CA SER A 12 -18.50 14.67 -27.29
C SER A 12 -17.92 14.23 -25.92
N ARG A 13 -16.92 14.97 -25.38
CA ARG A 13 -17.05 16.00 -24.27
C ARG A 13 -15.82 16.16 -23.31
N ARG A 14 -15.26 17.39 -23.31
CA ARG A 14 -14.59 18.25 -22.25
C ARG A 14 -13.26 17.88 -21.52
N GLN A 15 -12.31 18.84 -21.58
CA GLN A 15 -10.99 18.96 -20.94
C GLN A 15 -11.01 19.49 -19.48
N LYS A 16 -9.91 19.36 -18.69
CA LYS A 16 -9.27 20.43 -17.84
C LYS A 16 -7.83 20.06 -17.35
N HIS A 17 -6.95 21.08 -17.25
CA HIS A 17 -5.53 21.09 -16.79
C HIS A 17 -5.37 21.61 -15.33
N HIS A 18 -4.17 21.49 -14.68
CA HIS A 18 -3.47 22.52 -13.83
C HIS A 18 -2.04 22.07 -13.33
N GLY A 19 -1.06 23.02 -13.24
CA GLY A 19 0.32 22.89 -12.67
C GLY A 19 0.39 23.06 -11.12
N SER A 20 1.49 23.16 -10.35
CA SER A 20 2.92 23.57 -10.54
C SER A 20 3.77 23.45 -9.22
N LYS A 21 5.14 23.36 -9.30
CA LYS A 21 6.29 23.75 -8.38
C LYS A 21 6.37 23.28 -6.88
N GLN A 22 7.50 23.15 -6.14
CA GLN A 22 8.97 22.95 -6.23
C GLN A 22 9.46 22.65 -4.75
N LEU A 23 10.52 21.86 -4.53
CA LEU A 23 10.96 21.26 -3.24
C LEU A 23 12.20 21.91 -2.58
N TYR A 24 12.29 21.89 -1.24
CA TYR A 24 13.58 21.86 -0.50
C TYR A 24 13.49 20.84 0.66
N ARG A 25 14.43 19.87 0.76
CA ARG A 25 14.41 18.80 1.80
C ARG A 25 15.77 18.69 2.50
N PRO A 26 15.88 19.04 3.81
CA PRO A 26 17.13 18.85 4.55
C PRO A 26 17.35 17.38 4.97
N TYR A 27 18.62 17.05 5.21
CA TYR A 27 19.20 15.73 5.53
C TYR A 27 18.26 14.84 6.37
N ARG A 28 17.76 13.76 5.75
CA ARG A 28 16.78 12.87 6.38
C ARG A 28 17.51 11.72 7.07
N LYS A 29 17.30 11.58 8.39
CA LYS A 29 17.68 10.40 9.19
C LYS A 29 17.38 9.12 8.39
N VAL A 30 18.30 8.14 8.41
CA VAL A 30 18.12 6.84 7.75
C VAL A 30 16.76 6.30 8.16
N LYS A 31 15.83 6.27 7.21
CA LYS A 31 14.50 5.74 7.44
C LYS A 31 14.66 4.26 7.69
N ARG A 32 14.15 3.77 8.82
CA ARG A 32 14.01 2.33 9.02
C ARG A 32 13.21 1.80 7.83
N THR A 33 13.82 0.92 7.05
CA THR A 33 13.11 0.23 5.98
C THR A 33 11.96 -0.53 6.63
N ARG A 34 10.75 -0.35 6.10
CA ARG A 34 9.61 -1.16 6.51
C ARG A 34 10.02 -2.62 6.31
N THR A 35 9.90 -3.45 7.32
CA THR A 35 10.21 -4.86 7.13
C THR A 35 9.20 -5.45 6.16
N ALA A 36 9.67 -6.29 5.25
CA ALA A 36 8.80 -7.23 4.57
C ALA A 36 8.64 -8.46 5.47
N PHE A 37 7.40 -8.89 5.70
CA PHE A 37 7.12 -10.18 6.31
C PHE A 37 7.18 -11.26 5.24
N ALA A 38 7.76 -12.41 5.56
CA ALA A 38 7.64 -13.61 4.74
C ALA A 38 6.17 -14.07 4.68
N PRO A 39 5.75 -14.82 3.64
CA PRO A 39 4.37 -15.31 3.53
C PRO A 39 3.89 -16.06 4.78
N ASP A 40 4.74 -16.92 5.36
CA ASP A 40 4.41 -17.70 6.55
C ASP A 40 4.22 -16.82 7.81
N GLN A 41 4.95 -15.70 7.87
CA GLN A 41 4.81 -14.72 8.95
C GLN A 41 3.47 -13.98 8.84
N LEU A 42 3.03 -13.64 7.63
CA LEU A 42 1.72 -13.01 7.41
C LEU A 42 0.58 -13.94 7.84
N LEU A 43 0.62 -15.21 7.42
CA LEU A 43 -0.39 -16.19 7.81
C LEU A 43 -0.48 -16.34 9.33
N SER A 44 0.67 -16.40 9.99
CA SER A 44 0.74 -16.50 11.45
C SER A 44 0.20 -15.23 12.14
N LEU A 45 0.44 -14.04 11.56
CA LEU A 45 -0.12 -12.77 12.04
C LEU A 45 -1.64 -12.72 11.84
N GLU A 46 -2.16 -13.17 10.69
CA GLU A 46 -3.59 -13.25 10.40
C GLU A 46 -4.31 -14.18 11.39
N MET A 47 -3.76 -15.38 11.62
CA MET A 47 -4.29 -16.33 12.61
C MET A 47 -4.27 -15.77 14.03
N ALA A 48 -3.24 -15.00 14.39
CA ALA A 48 -3.18 -14.34 15.68
C ALA A 48 -4.21 -13.21 15.78
N PHE A 49 -4.40 -12.45 14.70
CA PHE A 49 -5.35 -11.35 14.62
C PHE A 49 -6.80 -11.84 14.73
N GLU A 50 -7.17 -12.94 14.04
CA GLU A 50 -8.50 -13.55 14.15
C GLU A 50 -8.85 -13.94 15.59
N LYS A 51 -7.85 -14.39 16.37
CA LYS A 51 -8.04 -14.75 17.78
C LYS A 51 -8.20 -13.51 18.65
N ASN A 52 -7.33 -12.51 18.47
CA ASN A 52 -7.33 -11.27 19.22
C ASN A 52 -6.89 -10.12 18.31
N HIS A 53 -7.81 -9.21 17.99
CA HIS A 53 -7.51 -8.02 17.18
C HIS A 53 -6.55 -7.03 17.87
N TYR A 54 -6.35 -7.17 19.18
CA TYR A 54 -5.48 -6.34 19.99
C TYR A 54 -4.65 -7.21 20.93
N LEU A 55 -3.33 -7.11 20.81
CA LEU A 55 -2.40 -7.81 21.69
C LEU A 55 -1.96 -6.89 22.82
N VAL A 56 -1.88 -7.41 24.05
CA VAL A 56 -1.21 -6.70 25.15
C VAL A 56 0.31 -6.84 25.05
N GLY A 57 1.07 -5.93 25.67
CA GLY A 57 2.53 -5.82 25.46
C GLY A 57 3.32 -7.13 25.59
N ARG A 58 2.91 -8.01 26.52
CA ARG A 58 3.48 -9.35 26.70
C ARG A 58 3.20 -10.28 25.52
N GLU A 59 1.93 -10.40 25.12
CA GLU A 59 1.51 -11.25 24.01
C GLU A 59 2.15 -10.81 22.69
N ARG A 60 2.27 -9.50 22.48
CA ARG A 60 2.97 -8.93 21.33
C ARG A 60 4.43 -9.37 21.29
N LYS A 61 5.11 -9.41 22.43
CA LYS A 61 6.52 -9.82 22.53
C LYS A 61 6.67 -11.31 22.23
N GLU A 62 5.79 -12.13 22.80
CA GLU A 62 5.77 -13.57 22.55
C GLU A 62 5.51 -13.87 21.05
N LEU A 63 4.54 -13.17 20.43
CA LEU A 63 4.27 -13.30 19.00
C LEU A 63 5.46 -12.86 18.14
N ALA A 64 6.09 -11.73 18.46
CA ALA A 64 7.28 -11.26 17.74
C ALA A 64 8.43 -12.28 17.82
N ASN A 65 8.68 -12.85 18.99
CA ASN A 65 9.69 -13.91 19.17
C ASN A 65 9.37 -15.14 18.33
N ASN A 66 8.11 -15.60 18.33
CA ASN A 66 7.67 -16.75 17.54
C ASN A 66 7.83 -16.52 16.03
N LEU A 67 7.69 -15.26 15.59
CA LEU A 67 7.87 -14.86 14.20
C LEU A 67 9.33 -14.50 13.86
N PHE A 68 10.27 -14.67 14.80
CA PHE A 68 11.66 -14.23 14.66
C PHE A 68 11.80 -12.75 14.28
N LEU A 69 10.89 -11.91 14.75
CA LEU A 69 10.89 -10.46 14.57
C LEU A 69 11.53 -9.80 15.78
N THR A 70 12.41 -8.82 15.56
CA THR A 70 12.93 -8.00 16.66
C THR A 70 11.86 -7.05 17.19
N GLU A 71 11.73 -6.99 18.52
CA GLU A 71 10.76 -6.16 19.22
C GLU A 71 10.93 -4.69 18.77
N THR A 72 9.94 -4.15 18.05
CA THR A 72 9.74 -2.74 17.62
C THR A 72 9.95 -2.45 16.12
N GLN A 73 8.88 -2.56 15.35
CA GLN A 73 8.64 -1.70 14.17
C GLN A 73 7.64 -0.62 14.55
N THR A 74 8.14 0.44 15.17
CA THR A 74 7.45 1.74 15.21
C THR A 74 8.14 2.67 14.25
#